data_AF-A0A3D5SUB8-F1
#
_entry.id   AF-A0A3D5SUB8-F1
#
_cell.length_a   1.000
_cell.length_b   1.000
_cell.length_c   1.000
_cell.angle_alpha   90.00
_cell.angle_beta   90.00
_cell.angle_gamma   90.00
#
_symmetry.space_group_name_H-M   'P 1'
#
loop_
_entity.id
_entity.type
_entity.pdbx_description
1 polymer ?
#
loop_
_entity_poly.entity_id
_entity_poly.type
_entity_poly.pdbx_seq_one_letter_code
_entity_poly.pdbx_strand_id
1 'polypeptide(L)'
;MIDPRPVGPVGPVLCVVGARPNYMKMAPIVRALDRHVPPLAHLLVHTGQHYDKDMNDRLFEDLDLPRPDINLEVGSASHAVQTAEVMRRFEPVID
;
A
#
# COMPACT_ATOMS: atom_id res chain seq x y z
N MET A 1 8.80 -15.22 -5.75
CA MET A 1 10.05 -14.87 -5.06
C MET A 1 10.13 -13.36 -5.05
N ILE A 2 9.90 -12.73 -3.90
CA ILE A 2 10.19 -11.31 -3.71
C ILE A 2 11.69 -11.22 -3.47
N ASP A 3 12.40 -10.48 -4.31
CA ASP A 3 13.82 -10.18 -4.15
C ASP A 3 13.96 -9.06 -3.11
N PRO A 4 14.52 -9.31 -1.92
CA PRO A 4 14.71 -8.27 -0.93
C PRO A 4 15.89 -7.37 -1.36
N ARG A 5 15.56 -6.20 -1.93
CA ARG A 5 16.52 -5.10 -2.14
C ARG A 5 17.25 -4.82 -0.81
N PRO A 6 18.59 -4.63 -0.81
CA PRO A 6 19.38 -4.55 0.41
C PRO A 6 18.90 -3.39 1.29
N VAL A 7 18.39 -3.77 2.46
CA VAL A 7 17.86 -2.85 3.48
C VAL A 7 19.04 -2.30 4.28
N GLY A 8 19.15 -0.99 4.41
CA GLY A 8 20.03 -0.37 5.40
C GLY A 8 19.56 -0.67 6.84
N PRO A 9 20.14 -0.05 7.88
CA PRO A 9 19.83 -0.33 9.29
C PRO A 9 18.41 0.04 9.74
N VAL A 10 17.52 0.47 8.84
CA VAL A 10 16.15 0.90 9.10
C VAL A 10 15.22 0.18 8.14
N GLY A 11 14.09 -0.33 8.64
CA GLY A 11 13.09 -1.04 7.84
C GLY A 11 12.50 -0.20 6.70
N PRO A 12 11.73 -0.83 5.79
CA PRO A 12 11.15 -0.14 4.63
C PRO A 12 10.09 0.90 5.05
N VAL A 13 9.92 1.92 4.21
CA VAL A 13 8.79 2.85 4.32
C VAL A 13 7.51 2.15 3.87
N LEU A 14 6.54 2.01 4.77
CA LEU A 14 5.22 1.45 4.43
C LEU A 14 4.32 2.56 3.86
N CYS A 15 4.01 2.45 2.57
CA CYS A 15 3.13 3.35 1.85
C CYS A 15 1.70 2.78 1.87
N VAL A 16 0.85 3.27 2.78
CA VAL A 16 -0.51 2.71 2.97
C VAL A 16 -1.58 3.47 2.19
N VAL A 17 -2.44 2.76 1.45
CA VAL A 17 -3.58 3.31 0.70
C VAL A 17 -4.87 2.54 1.00
N GLY A 18 -6.01 3.24 1.07
CA GLY A 18 -7.30 2.60 1.36
C GLY A 18 -8.54 3.25 0.74
N ALA A 19 -8.43 4.49 0.31
CA ALA A 19 -9.49 5.20 -0.40
C ALA A 19 -8.95 5.84 -1.67
N ARG A 20 -9.82 6.07 -2.67
CA ARG A 20 -9.46 6.67 -3.96
C ARG A 20 -8.56 7.92 -3.87
N PRO A 21 -8.79 8.89 -2.95
CA PRO A 21 -7.90 10.05 -2.81
C PRO A 21 -6.46 9.69 -2.40
N ASN A 22 -6.23 8.54 -1.75
CA ASN A 22 -4.89 8.12 -1.36
C ASN A 22 -4.04 7.75 -2.58
N TYR A 23 -4.61 7.09 -3.59
CA TYR A 23 -3.89 6.66 -4.80
C TYR A 23 -3.24 7.83 -5.55
N MET A 24 -4.05 8.87 -5.85
CA MET A 24 -3.60 10.07 -6.54
C MET A 24 -2.43 10.75 -5.81
N LYS A 25 -2.45 10.72 -4.48
CA LYS A 25 -1.43 11.31 -3.61
C LYS A 25 -0.21 10.40 -3.45
N MET A 26 -0.42 9.09 -3.47
CA MET A 26 0.64 8.10 -3.26
C MET A 26 1.51 7.89 -4.51
N ALA A 27 0.91 7.94 -5.70
CA ALA A 27 1.64 7.78 -6.96
C ALA A 27 2.89 8.67 -7.10
N PRO A 28 2.84 10.00 -6.85
CA PRO A 28 4.06 10.82 -6.89
C PRO A 28 5.06 10.49 -5.77
N ILE A 29 4.60 10.00 -4.61
CA ILE A 29 5.48 9.61 -3.47
C ILE A 29 6.24 8.34 -3.80
N VAL A 30 5.55 7.29 -4.26
CA VAL A 30 6.17 6.01 -4.67
C VAL A 30 7.22 6.25 -5.75
N ARG A 31 6.88 7.03 -6.79
CA ARG A 31 7.84 7.43 -7.83
C ARG A 31 9.06 8.18 -7.29
N ALA A 32 8.88 9.00 -6.25
CA ALA A 32 10.00 9.71 -5.63
C ALA A 32 10.90 8.76 -4.83
N LEU A 33 10.31 7.81 -4.11
CA LEU A 33 11.03 6.77 -3.37
C LEU A 33 11.82 5.85 -4.32
N ASP A 34 11.23 5.45 -5.44
CA ASP A 34 11.90 4.61 -6.45
C ASP A 34 13.11 5.28 -7.10
N ARG A 35 13.09 6.61 -7.25
CA ARG A 35 14.19 7.40 -7.82
C ARG A 35 15.18 7.89 -6.77
N HIS A 36 14.95 7.64 -5.49
CA HIS A 36 15.80 8.15 -4.43
C HIS A 36 17.19 7.50 -4.47
N VAL A 37 18.23 8.30 -4.20
CA VAL A 37 19.63 7.84 -4.13
C VAL A 37 20.23 8.33 -2.81
N PRO A 38 20.69 7.44 -1.90
CA PRO A 38 20.71 5.97 -2.03
C PRO A 38 19.29 5.36 -2.05
N PRO A 39 19.08 4.15 -2.59
CA PRO A 39 17.74 3.55 -2.64
C PRO A 39 17.06 3.52 -1.26
N LEU A 40 15.79 3.96 -1.22
CA LEU A 40 14.94 3.78 -0.05
C LEU A 40 14.03 2.59 -0.28
N ALA A 41 14.15 1.58 0.58
CA ALA A 41 13.22 0.45 0.57
C ALA A 41 11.83 0.96 0.95
N HIS A 42 10.81 0.58 0.18
CA HIS A 42 9.42 0.89 0.47
C HIS A 42 8.53 -0.27 0.03
N LEU A 43 7.37 -0.39 0.67
CA LEU A 43 6.31 -1.35 0.34
C LEU A 43 4.98 -0.62 0.20
N LEU A 44 4.21 -0.95 -0.82
CA LEU A 44 2.87 -0.43 -1.03
C LEU A 44 1.85 -1.38 -0.39
N VAL A 45 1.12 -0.88 0.62
CA VAL A 45 0.11 -1.62 1.36
C VAL A 45 -1.28 -1.10 0.99
N HIS A 46 -2.14 -1.97 0.50
CA HIS A 46 -3.54 -1.67 0.24
C HIS A 46 -4.42 -2.24 1.37
N THR A 47 -5.28 -1.43 2.00
CA THR A 47 -6.09 -1.89 3.14
C THR A 47 -7.25 -2.82 2.76
N GLY A 48 -7.59 -2.92 1.47
CA GLY A 48 -8.48 -3.98 0.97
C GLY A 48 -9.98 -3.69 1.09
N GLN A 49 -10.40 -2.44 1.28
CA GLN A 49 -11.83 -2.08 1.20
C GLN A 49 -12.31 -2.21 -0.26
N HIS A 50 -13.44 -2.89 -0.45
CA HIS A 50 -14.01 -3.13 -1.78
C HIS A 50 -14.90 -1.97 -2.23
N TYR A 51 -14.31 -1.05 -2.97
CA TYR A 51 -15.04 -0.29 -4.00
C TYR A 51 -14.63 -0.90 -5.33
N ASP A 52 -15.53 -1.67 -5.93
CA ASP A 52 -15.48 -2.22 -7.29
C ASP A 52 -14.07 -2.62 -7.79
N LYS A 53 -13.76 -3.92 -7.76
CA LYS A 53 -12.42 -4.47 -8.09
C LYS A 53 -11.85 -3.92 -9.41
N ASP A 54 -12.72 -3.78 -10.40
CA ASP A 54 -12.39 -3.23 -11.72
C ASP A 54 -12.02 -1.74 -11.67
N MET A 55 -12.58 -0.97 -10.73
CA MET A 55 -12.27 0.44 -10.54
C MET A 55 -10.91 0.64 -9.85
N ASN A 56 -10.56 -0.20 -8.87
CA ASN A 56 -9.26 -0.13 -8.22
C ASN A 56 -8.11 -0.51 -9.18
N ASP A 57 -8.30 -1.56 -9.97
CA ASP A 57 -7.28 -2.04 -10.91
C ASP A 57 -6.91 -0.98 -11.95
N ARG A 58 -7.90 -0.26 -12.49
CA ARG A 58 -7.67 0.85 -13.43
C ARG A 58 -6.90 2.01 -12.79
N LEU A 59 -7.12 2.31 -11.50
CA LEU A 59 -6.40 3.41 -10.84
C LEU A 59 -4.90 3.12 -10.71
N PHE A 60 -4.49 1.87 -10.50
CA PHE A 60 -3.07 1.52 -10.50
C PHE A 60 -2.45 1.73 -11.87
N GLU A 61 -3.14 1.29 -12.92
CA GLU A 61 -2.70 1.45 -14.32
C GLU A 61 -2.65 2.93 -14.74
N ASP A 62 -3.74 3.67 -14.54
CA ASP A 62 -3.87 5.08 -14.92
C ASP A 62 -2.85 5.98 -14.23
N LEU A 63 -2.45 5.62 -13.01
CA LEU A 63 -1.51 6.41 -12.21
C LEU A 63 -0.07 5.93 -12.33
N ASP A 64 0.21 4.89 -13.13
CA ASP A 64 1.51 4.23 -13.19
C ASP A 64 2.03 3.90 -11.77
N LEU A 65 1.14 3.32 -10.97
CA LEU A 65 1.41 2.89 -9.60
C LEU A 65 1.61 1.36 -9.64
N PRO A 66 2.64 0.81 -8.99
CA PRO A 66 2.81 -0.63 -8.93
C PRO A 66 1.63 -1.29 -8.21
N ARG A 67 1.41 -2.57 -8.49
CA ARG A 67 0.47 -3.38 -7.70
C ARG A 67 0.95 -3.39 -6.23
N PRO A 68 0.02 -3.43 -5.26
CA PRO A 68 0.39 -3.43 -3.85
C PRO A 68 1.19 -4.69 -3.52
N ASP A 69 2.28 -4.53 -2.77
CA ASP A 69 3.07 -5.63 -2.23
C ASP A 69 2.27 -6.44 -1.19
N ILE A 70 1.38 -5.76 -0.46
CA ILE A 70 0.52 -6.33 0.57
C ILE A 70 -0.90 -5.82 0.39
N ASN A 71 -1.87 -6.73 0.37
CA ASN A 71 -3.29 -6.39 0.47
C ASN A 71 -3.85 -6.97 1.77
N LEU A 72 -4.41 -6.12 2.64
CA LEU A 72 -4.97 -6.55 3.93
C LEU A 72 -6.34 -7.23 3.78
N GLU A 73 -7.00 -7.11 2.63
CA GLU A 73 -8.29 -7.76 2.32
C GLU A 73 -9.42 -7.45 3.33
N VAL A 74 -9.43 -6.27 3.96
CA VAL A 74 -10.40 -5.92 5.04
C VAL A 74 -11.86 -6.00 4.59
N GLY A 75 -12.16 -5.73 3.32
CA GLY A 75 -13.51 -5.76 2.80
C GLY A 75 -14.40 -4.62 3.31
N SER A 76 -15.72 -4.76 3.10
CA SER A 76 -16.72 -3.74 3.45
C SER A 76 -17.48 -4.12 4.73
N ALA A 77 -17.53 -3.20 5.69
CA ALA A 77 -18.29 -3.31 6.94
C ALA A 77 -18.69 -1.92 7.49
N SER A 78 -19.27 -1.85 8.69
CA SER A 78 -19.45 -0.55 9.38
C SER A 78 -18.08 0.10 9.64
N HIS A 79 -18.04 1.42 9.81
CA HIS A 79 -16.79 2.14 10.08
C HIS A 79 -16.00 1.55 11.25
N ALA A 80 -16.66 1.25 12.37
CA ALA A 80 -16.01 0.69 13.55
C ALA A 80 -15.37 -0.68 13.24
N VAL A 81 -16.09 -1.55 12.53
CA VAL A 81 -15.60 -2.88 12.16
C VAL A 81 -14.45 -2.79 11.17
N GLN A 82 -14.55 -1.94 10.14
CA GLN A 82 -13.45 -1.74 9.18
C GLN A 82 -12.18 -1.22 9.86
N THR A 83 -12.31 -0.22 10.74
CA THR A 83 -11.16 0.31 11.49
C THR A 83 -10.49 -0.77 12.33
N ALA A 84 -11.27 -1.57 13.06
CA ALA A 84 -10.74 -2.66 13.87
C ALA A 84 -10.04 -3.72 13.02
N GLU A 85 -10.61 -4.10 11.87
CA GLU A 85 -9.99 -5.06 10.96
C GLU A 85 -8.71 -4.53 10.31
N VAL A 86 -8.65 -3.24 9.95
CA VAL A 86 -7.40 -2.62 9.48
C VAL A 86 -6.33 -2.74 10.55
N MET A 87 -6.61 -2.37 11.80
CA MET A 87 -5.63 -2.48 12.89
C MET A 87 -5.16 -3.93 13.08
N ARG A 88 -6.11 -4.87 13.20
CA ARG A 88 -5.81 -6.29 13.44
C ARG A 88 -4.96 -6.91 12.34
N ARG A 89 -5.18 -6.54 11.07
CA ARG A 89 -4.47 -7.11 9.93
C ARG A 89 -3.19 -6.36 9.58
N PHE A 90 -3.05 -5.12 10.03
CA PHE A 90 -1.83 -4.35 9.84
C PHE A 90 -0.76 -4.70 10.87
N GLU A 91 -1.12 -5.13 12.09
CA GLU A 91 -0.15 -5.52 13.13
C GLU A 91 0.93 -6.52 12.64
N PRO A 92 0.58 -7.65 11.98
CA PRO A 92 1.59 -8.61 11.52
C PRO A 92 2.47 -8.10 10.36
N VAL A 93 2.18 -6.92 9.81
CA VAL A 93 2.99 -6.27 8.76
C VAL A 93 4.12 -5.45 9.38
N ILE A 94 3.96 -5.00 10.63
CA ILE A 94 4.91 -4.11 11.32
C ILE A 94 5.70 -4.80 12.44
N ASP A 95 5.27 -5.99 12.88
CA ASP A 95 6.00 -6.87 13.82
C ASP A 95 7.13 -7.67 13.14
#